data_AF-A0A7X7R1I5-F1
#
_entry.id   AF-A0A7X7R1I5-F1
#
_cell.length_a   1.000
_cell.length_b   1.000
_cell.length_c   1.000
_cell.angle_alpha   90.00
_cell.angle_beta   90.00
_cell.angle_gamma   90.00
#
_symmetry.space_group_name_H-M   'P 1'
#
loop_
_entity.id
_entity.type
_entity.pdbx_description
1 polymer ?
#
loop_
_entity_poly.entity_id
_entity_poly.type
_entity_poly.pdbx_seq_one_letter_code
_entity_poly.pdbx_strand_id
1 'polypeptide(L)'
;MEETKKLFSQRAIAIATYFGGPAAAGYLVKKNYESYNQLEKGKKAFIIGIISTLLIFAGIFSIPEHIIDKIPNAIIPAIYTGIIYLIVVKNSRTMDKGT
;
A
#
# COMPACT_ATOMS: atom_id res chain seq x y z
N MET A 1 12.14 -17.49 24.14
CA MET A 1 11.00 -17.72 23.22
C MET A 1 11.24 -16.84 22.01
N GLU A 2 11.50 -17.40 20.83
CA GLU A 2 11.52 -16.60 19.60
C GLU A 2 10.07 -16.16 19.32
N GLU A 3 9.77 -14.87 19.50
CA GLU A 3 8.51 -14.33 19.02
C GLU A 3 8.49 -14.46 17.49
N THR A 4 7.65 -15.35 16.97
CA THR A 4 7.31 -15.39 15.55
C THR A 4 6.74 -14.04 15.15
N LYS A 5 7.58 -13.20 14.52
CA LYS A 5 7.19 -11.89 14.00
C LYS A 5 5.98 -12.05 13.08
N LYS A 6 4.85 -11.45 13.47
CA LYS A 6 3.60 -11.55 12.73
C LYS A 6 3.64 -10.59 11.54
N LEU A 7 4.12 -11.10 10.41
CA LEU A 7 4.22 -10.33 9.16
C LEU A 7 2.91 -10.40 8.38
N PHE A 8 2.49 -9.26 7.84
CA PHE A 8 1.41 -9.20 6.87
C PHE A 8 1.90 -9.75 5.53
N SER A 9 1.16 -10.73 5.01
CA SER A 9 1.44 -11.29 3.69
C SER A 9 1.12 -10.29 2.58
N GLN A 10 1.70 -10.50 1.40
CA GLN A 10 1.45 -9.68 0.22
C GLN A 10 -0.04 -9.64 -0.15
N ARG A 11 -0.74 -10.78 0.01
CA ARG A 11 -2.19 -10.90 -0.21
C ARG A 11 -2.97 -10.08 0.81
N ALA A 12 -2.60 -10.13 2.09
CA ALA A 12 -3.25 -9.32 3.12
C ALA A 12 -3.07 -7.82 2.84
N ILE A 13 -1.86 -7.41 2.43
CA ILE A 13 -1.59 -6.02 2.05
C ILE A 13 -2.42 -5.62 0.84
N ALA A 14 -2.48 -6.43 -0.22
CA ALA A 14 -3.27 -6.13 -1.41
C ALA A 14 -4.78 -6.04 -1.12
N ILE A 15 -5.33 -6.95 -0.30
CA ILE A 15 -6.73 -6.91 0.11
C ILE A 15 -7.01 -5.62 0.91
N ALA A 16 -6.17 -5.32 1.91
CA ALA A 16 -6.33 -4.09 2.69
C ALA A 16 -6.20 -2.84 1.83
N THR A 17 -5.33 -2.88 0.82
CA THR A 17 -5.18 -1.80 -0.16
C THR A 17 -6.47 -1.60 -0.94
N TYR A 18 -7.04 -2.66 -1.52
CA TYR A 18 -8.24 -2.58 -2.33
C TYR A 18 -9.44 -1.96 -1.59
N PHE A 19 -9.59 -2.26 -0.31
CA PHE A 19 -10.70 -1.74 0.50
C PHE A 19 -10.38 -0.43 1.24
N GLY A 20 -9.13 -0.22 1.65
CA GLY A 20 -8.70 0.90 2.49
C GLY A 20 -7.77 1.90 1.81
N GLY A 21 -7.49 1.72 0.53
CA GLY A 21 -6.60 2.54 -0.27
C GLY A 21 -5.10 2.37 0.04
N PRO A 22 -4.24 3.16 -0.64
CA PRO A 22 -2.79 3.12 -0.45
C PRO A 22 -2.31 3.40 0.99
N ALA A 23 -3.05 4.19 1.76
CA ALA A 23 -2.73 4.45 3.17
C ALA A 23 -2.80 3.16 4.01
N ALA A 24 -3.82 2.32 3.80
CA ALA A 24 -3.92 1.02 4.46
C ALA A 24 -2.73 0.11 4.11
N ALA A 25 -2.32 0.12 2.84
CA ALA A 25 -1.11 -0.57 2.40
C ALA A 25 0.14 -0.07 3.14
N GLY A 26 0.33 1.25 3.17
CA GLY A 26 1.46 1.90 3.85
C GLY A 26 1.53 1.56 5.34
N TYR A 27 0.39 1.45 6.01
CA TYR A 27 0.32 1.06 7.41
C TYR A 27 0.76 -0.40 7.63
N LEU A 28 0.26 -1.33 6.83
CA LEU A 28 0.63 -2.74 6.95
C LEU A 28 2.09 -2.99 6.58
N VAL A 29 2.59 -2.31 5.54
CA VAL A 29 4.01 -2.35 5.17
C VAL A 29 4.88 -1.75 6.28
N LYS A 30 4.44 -0.66 6.92
CA LYS A 30 5.11 -0.12 8.11
C LYS A 30 5.20 -1.17 9.21
N LYS A 31 4.11 -1.87 9.53
CA LYS A 31 4.09 -2.94 10.55
C LYS A 31 5.06 -4.08 10.23
N ASN A 32 5.23 -4.43 8.96
CA ASN A 32 6.25 -5.38 8.54
C ASN A 32 7.66 -4.83 8.79
N TYR A 33 7.96 -3.59 8.42
CA TYR A 33 9.26 -2.96 8.69
C TYR A 33 9.56 -2.82 10.20
N GLU A 34 8.55 -2.47 11.01
CA GLU A 34 8.66 -2.42 12.47
C GLU A 34 9.03 -3.79 13.04
N SER A 35 8.42 -4.85 12.51
CA SER A 35 8.80 -6.21 12.87
C SER A 35 10.28 -6.45 12.59
N TYR A 36 10.87 -5.91 11.52
CA TYR A 36 12.32 -6.04 11.25
C TYR A 36 13.21 -5.00 11.97
N ASN A 37 12.71 -4.23 12.94
CA ASN A 37 13.42 -3.11 13.58
C ASN A 37 13.85 -1.99 12.60
N GLN A 38 13.24 -1.93 11.41
CA GLN A 38 13.54 -0.95 10.36
C GLN A 38 12.55 0.23 10.42
N LEU A 39 12.45 0.89 11.57
CA LEU A 39 11.44 1.91 11.86
C LEU A 39 11.41 3.05 10.84
N GLU A 40 12.58 3.53 10.40
CA GLU A 40 12.69 4.62 9.43
C GLU A 40 12.12 4.25 8.04
N LYS A 41 12.39 3.01 7.56
CA LYS A 41 11.80 2.51 6.31
C LYS A 41 10.28 2.35 6.47
N GLY A 42 9.81 1.92 7.65
CA GLY A 42 8.39 1.83 7.98
C GLY A 42 7.67 3.18 7.97
N LYS A 43 8.25 4.21 8.60
CA LYS A 43 7.71 5.59 8.57
C LYS A 43 7.60 6.11 7.14
N LYS A 44 8.66 5.93 6.33
CA LYS A 44 8.66 6.32 4.91
C LYS A 44 7.55 5.63 4.13
N ALA A 45 7.37 4.32 4.30
CA ALA A 45 6.30 3.56 3.63
C ALA A 45 4.90 4.09 3.99
N PHE A 46 4.67 4.42 5.26
CA PHE A 46 3.40 4.98 5.71
C PHE A 46 3.14 6.38 5.14
N ILE A 47 4.14 7.26 5.17
CA ILE A 47 4.04 8.62 4.61
C ILE A 47 3.77 8.56 3.10
N ILE A 48 4.49 7.69 2.36
CA ILE A 48 4.23 7.47 0.93
C ILE A 48 2.79 6.99 0.71
N GLY A 49 2.26 6.09 1.54
CA GLY A 49 0.87 5.64 1.45
C GLY A 49 -0.15 6.77 1.64
N ILE A 50 0.09 7.66 2.61
CA ILE A 50 -0.77 8.84 2.84
C ILE A 50 -0.70 9.79 1.65
N ILE A 51 0.51 10.17 1.22
CA ILE A 51 0.71 11.08 0.07
C ILE A 51 0.07 10.50 -1.19
N SER A 52 0.25 9.20 -1.44
CA SER A 52 -0.37 8.52 -2.59
C SER A 52 -1.89 8.57 -2.53
N THR A 53 -2.47 8.41 -1.34
CA THR A 53 -3.92 8.50 -1.14
C THR A 53 -4.44 9.90 -1.44
N LEU A 54 -3.75 10.94 -0.94
CA LEU A 54 -4.09 12.33 -1.21
C LEU A 54 -3.98 12.66 -2.70
N LEU A 55 -2.92 12.20 -3.38
CA LEU A 55 -2.74 12.40 -4.82
C LEU A 55 -3.81 11.71 -5.65
N ILE A 56 -4.21 10.48 -5.29
CA ILE A 56 -5.29 9.78 -5.97
C ILE A 56 -6.60 10.55 -5.80
N PHE A 57 -6.93 10.98 -4.58
CA PHE A 57 -8.15 11.76 -4.36
C PHE A 57 -8.13 13.12 -5.06
N ALA A 58 -7.01 13.84 -5.01
CA ALA A 58 -6.85 15.08 -5.76
C ALA A 58 -7.01 14.86 -7.28
N GLY A 59 -6.44 13.77 -7.80
CA GLY A 59 -6.62 13.37 -9.19
C GLY A 59 -8.07 13.09 -9.53
N ILE A 60 -8.78 12.31 -8.71
CA ILE A 60 -10.21 12.01 -8.89
C ILE A 60 -11.04 13.29 -8.88
N PHE A 61 -10.83 14.18 -7.91
CA PHE A 61 -11.58 15.44 -7.80
C PHE A 61 -11.26 16.43 -8.93
N SER A 62 -10.15 16.24 -9.64
CA SER A 62 -9.80 17.06 -10.81
C SER A 62 -10.43 16.56 -12.10
N ILE A 63 -11.04 15.36 -12.10
CA ILE A 63 -11.70 14.78 -13.29
C ILE A 63 -13.13 15.34 -13.41
N PRO A 64 -13.54 15.85 -14.57
CA PRO A 64 -14.91 16.27 -14.82
C PRO A 64 -15.95 15.15 -14.61
N GLU A 65 -17.13 15.48 -14.08
CA GLU A 65 -18.19 14.51 -13.75
C GLU A 65 -18.59 13.62 -14.94
N HIS A 66 -18.74 14.20 -16.14
CA HIS A 66 -19.11 13.44 -17.34
C HIS A 66 -18.10 12.34 -17.75
N ILE A 67 -16.86 12.40 -17.25
CA ILE A 67 -15.83 11.39 -17.44
C ILE A 67 -15.88 10.37 -16.31
N ILE A 68 -15.97 10.82 -15.04
CA ILE A 68 -15.94 9.94 -13.87
C ILE A 68 -17.12 8.97 -13.88
N ASP A 69 -18.30 9.43 -14.34
CA ASP A 69 -19.52 8.61 -14.42
C ASP A 69 -19.39 7.42 -15.38
N LYS A 70 -18.44 7.47 -16.33
CA LYS A 70 -18.16 6.38 -17.27
C LYS A 70 -17.15 5.37 -16.73
N ILE A 71 -16.49 5.67 -15.62
CA ILE A 71 -15.45 4.83 -15.04
C ILE A 71 -16.10 3.91 -13.99
N PRO A 72 -16.03 2.58 -14.15
CA PRO A 72 -16.51 1.66 -13.13
C PRO A 72 -15.76 1.85 -11.79
N ASN A 73 -16.50 1.85 -10.69
CA ASN A 73 -15.98 2.09 -9.33
C ASN A 73 -14.83 1.17 -8.91
N ALA A 74 -14.69 0.00 -9.55
CA ALA A 74 -13.63 -0.97 -9.26
C ALA A 74 -12.30 -0.68 -9.99
N ILE A 75 -12.29 0.13 -11.05
CA ILE A 75 -11.09 0.36 -11.87
C ILE A 75 -10.00 1.06 -11.07
N ILE A 76 -10.33 2.16 -10.41
CA ILE A 76 -9.36 2.93 -9.63
C ILE A 76 -8.76 2.08 -8.49
N PRO A 77 -9.58 1.38 -7.67
CA PRO A 77 -9.11 0.38 -6.72
C PRO A 77 -8.22 -0.70 -7.31
N ALA A 78 -8.58 -1.28 -8.44
CA ALA A 78 -7.80 -2.32 -9.08
C ALA A 78 -6.42 -1.81 -9.53
N ILE A 79 -6.34 -0.61 -10.10
CA ILE A 79 -5.08 -0.01 -10.58
C ILE A 79 -4.13 0.22 -9.42
N TYR A 80 -4.54 0.96 -8.38
CA TYR A 80 -3.61 1.24 -7.28
C TYR A 80 -3.25 -0.03 -6.49
N THR A 81 -4.17 -1.00 -6.41
CA THR A 81 -3.92 -2.29 -5.75
C THR A 81 -2.90 -3.10 -6.54
N GLY A 82 -3.02 -3.14 -7.86
CA GLY A 82 -2.06 -3.81 -8.73
C GLY A 82 -0.65 -3.20 -8.60
N ILE A 83 -0.55 -1.87 -8.63
CA ILE A 83 0.73 -1.16 -8.44
C ILE A 83 1.35 -1.51 -7.07
N ILE A 84 0.55 -1.44 -6.00
CA ILE A 84 1.02 -1.75 -4.65
C ILE A 84 1.42 -3.22 -4.53
N TYR A 85 0.67 -4.14 -5.11
CA TYR A 85 1.03 -5.55 -5.12
C TYR A 85 2.42 -5.76 -5.76
N LEU A 86 2.69 -5.12 -6.90
CA LEU A 86 4.01 -5.19 -7.54
C LEU A 86 5.13 -4.59 -6.68
N ILE A 87 4.89 -3.43 -6.05
CA ILE A 87 5.85 -2.80 -5.14
C ILE A 87 6.14 -3.69 -3.94
N VAL A 88 5.09 -4.27 -3.33
CA VAL A 88 5.21 -5.13 -2.17
C VAL A 88 5.92 -6.43 -2.52
N VAL A 89 5.62 -7.04 -3.68
CA VAL A 89 6.35 -8.22 -4.19
C VAL A 89 7.84 -7.93 -4.30
N LYS A 90 8.20 -6.76 -4.84
CA LYS A 90 9.60 -6.31 -4.93
C LYS A 90 10.23 -6.13 -3.54
N ASN A 91 9.52 -5.48 -2.62
CA ASN A 91 10.04 -5.14 -1.29
C ASN A 91 10.13 -6.35 -0.35
N SER A 92 9.21 -7.32 -0.43
CA SER A 92 9.29 -8.55 0.37
C SER A 92 10.56 -9.33 0.06
N ARG A 93 10.98 -9.36 -1.22
CA ARG A 93 12.25 -9.99 -1.62
C ARG A 93 13.48 -9.27 -1.08
N THR A 94 13.38 -7.98 -0.77
CA THR A 94 14.48 -7.19 -0.20
C THR A 94 14.52 -7.24 1.33
N MET A 95 13.36 -7.39 2.00
CA MET A 95 13.29 -7.56 3.46
C MET A 95 13.87 -8.90 3.92
N ASP A 96 13.70 -9.94 3.12
CA ASP A 96 14.25 -11.30 3.37
C ASP A 96 15.78 -11.35 3.24
N LYS A 97 16.38 -10.44 2.46
CA LYS A 97 17.82 -10.46 2.11
C LYS A 97 18.74 -9.68 3.03
N GLY A 98 18.26 -9.16 4.17
CA GLY A 98 19.13 -8.63 5.23
C GLY A 98 20.16 -7.56 4.79
N THR A 99 19.77 -6.64 3.89
CA THR A 99 20.58 -5.44 3.56
C THR A 99 20.08 -4.19 4.27
#